data_AF-A0A1J4XVD6-F1
#
_entry.id   AF-A0A1J4XVD6-F1
#
_cell.length_a   1.000
_cell.length_b   1.000
_cell.length_c   1.000
_cell.angle_alpha   90.00
_cell.angle_beta   90.00
_cell.angle_gamma   90.00
#
_symmetry.space_group_name_H-M   'P 1'
#
loop_
_entity.id
_entity.type
_entity.pdbx_description
1 polymer ?
#
loop_
_entity_poly.entity_id
_entity_poly.type
_entity_poly.pdbx_seq_one_letter_code
_entity_poly.pdbx_strand_id
1 'polypeptide(L)'
;MSKEKEEAELFEGIRGVQSALYALIADAKAGDAFLFFSADAQESNTAIQQFYERFDAKRKEKGLKVKGLAPKTLRGLYEKRASLQMRFVDFPLPENTGLCGDKMAIITWGKKPRAILIRSKAIVEKQKRFFEQLWARA
;
A
#
# COMPACT_ATOMS: atom_id res chain seq x y z
N MET A 1 21.63 -21.64 -7.32
CA MET A 1 20.85 -20.39 -7.42
C MET A 1 19.42 -20.71 -7.02
N SER A 2 18.88 -20.15 -5.95
CA SER A 2 17.44 -20.34 -5.66
C SER A 2 16.64 -19.56 -6.69
N LYS A 3 15.67 -20.20 -7.36
CA LYS A 3 14.70 -19.49 -8.19
C LYS A 3 14.05 -18.40 -7.33
N GLU A 4 14.07 -17.15 -7.80
CA GLU A 4 13.22 -16.10 -7.21
C GLU A 4 11.77 -16.62 -7.22
N LYS A 5 11.12 -16.59 -6.05
CA LYS A 5 9.79 -17.19 -5.87
C LYS A 5 8.75 -16.24 -6.45
N GLU A 6 8.12 -16.67 -7.54
CA GLU A 6 7.02 -15.96 -8.20
C GLU A 6 5.71 -16.58 -7.74
N GLU A 7 4.93 -15.84 -6.93
CA GLU A 7 3.64 -16.33 -6.42
C GLU A 7 2.62 -15.21 -6.23
N ALA A 8 1.35 -15.60 -6.26
CA ALA A 8 0.23 -14.74 -5.90
C ALA A 8 -0.69 -15.50 -4.92
N GLU A 9 -1.03 -14.85 -3.82
CA GLU A 9 -1.89 -15.40 -2.75
C GLU A 9 -3.15 -14.54 -2.63
N LEU A 10 -4.33 -15.18 -2.61
CA LEU A 10 -5.62 -14.51 -2.37
C LEU A 10 -5.98 -14.58 -0.88
N PHE A 11 -6.27 -13.43 -0.30
CA PHE A 11 -6.73 -13.27 1.08
C PHE A 11 -8.17 -12.76 1.09
N GLU A 12 -9.01 -13.37 1.93
CA GLU A 12 -10.44 -13.07 1.98
C GLU A 12 -10.88 -12.57 3.36
N GLY A 13 -11.86 -11.66 3.35
CA GLY A 13 -12.40 -11.02 4.55
C GLY A 13 -11.47 -9.97 5.16
N ILE A 14 -11.98 -9.25 6.16
CA ILE A 14 -11.23 -8.16 6.83
C ILE A 14 -9.90 -8.67 7.39
N ARG A 15 -9.92 -9.80 8.10
CA ARG A 15 -8.71 -10.40 8.67
C ARG A 15 -7.72 -10.83 7.58
N GLY A 16 -8.20 -11.37 6.46
CA GLY A 16 -7.36 -11.72 5.32
C GLY A 16 -6.62 -10.50 4.76
N VAL A 17 -7.33 -9.40 4.52
CA VAL A 17 -6.72 -8.15 4.02
C VAL A 17 -5.67 -7.61 5.00
N GLN A 18 -5.96 -7.63 6.30
CA GLN A 18 -5.00 -7.22 7.34
C GLN A 18 -3.75 -8.09 7.32
N SER A 19 -3.91 -9.42 7.22
CA SER A 19 -2.79 -10.36 7.10
C SER A 19 -1.96 -10.11 5.85
N ALA A 20 -2.59 -9.84 4.70
CA ALA A 20 -1.89 -9.51 3.45
C ALA A 20 -1.03 -8.25 3.59
N LEU A 21 -1.55 -7.20 4.24
CA LEU A 21 -0.83 -5.95 4.49
C LEU A 21 0.34 -6.14 5.47
N TYR A 22 0.20 -6.96 6.51
CA TYR A 22 1.33 -7.29 7.37
C TYR A 22 2.37 -8.17 6.66
N ALA A 23 1.94 -9.13 5.84
CA ALA A 23 2.82 -9.97 5.03
C ALA A 23 3.60 -9.16 3.96
N LEU A 24 2.98 -8.11 3.42
CA LEU A 24 3.62 -7.14 2.52
C LEU A 24 4.86 -6.49 3.15
N ILE A 25 4.81 -6.17 4.45
CA ILE A 25 5.91 -5.48 5.16
C ILE A 25 6.75 -6.40 6.07
N ALA A 26 6.47 -7.71 6.08
CA ALA A 26 7.06 -8.65 7.05
C ALA A 26 8.60 -8.58 7.08
N ASP A 27 9.20 -8.71 5.89
CA ASP A 27 10.66 -8.77 5.70
C ASP A 27 11.30 -7.40 5.44
N ALA A 28 10.51 -6.32 5.49
CA ALA A 28 10.98 -4.96 5.27
C ALA A 28 11.87 -4.50 6.43
N LYS A 29 12.95 -3.80 6.09
CA LYS A 29 13.98 -3.29 6.98
C LYS A 29 13.88 -1.77 7.11
N ALA A 30 14.50 -1.23 8.16
CA ALA A 30 14.60 0.21 8.34
C ALA A 30 15.25 0.87 7.11
N GLY A 31 14.63 1.95 6.62
CA GLY A 31 15.05 2.67 5.42
C GLY A 31 14.42 2.17 4.12
N ASP A 32 13.81 0.98 4.09
CA ASP A 32 13.09 0.48 2.92
C ASP A 32 11.91 1.38 2.55
N ALA A 33 11.63 1.48 1.25
CA ALA A 33 10.51 2.25 0.75
C ALA A 33 9.21 1.43 0.79
N PHE A 34 8.15 2.06 1.31
CA PHE A 34 6.78 1.61 1.13
C PHE A 34 6.07 2.61 0.21
N LEU A 35 5.68 2.18 -0.98
CA LEU A 35 4.99 3.03 -1.96
C LEU A 35 3.52 2.62 -2.01
N PHE A 36 2.60 3.57 -2.10
CA PHE A 36 1.19 3.23 -2.24
C PHE A 36 0.39 4.23 -3.06
N PHE A 37 -0.65 3.72 -3.70
CA PHE A 37 -1.76 4.50 -4.20
C PHE A 37 -2.85 4.47 -3.13
N SER A 38 -3.47 5.62 -2.88
CA SER A 38 -4.44 5.80 -1.80
C SER A 38 -5.47 4.68 -1.74
N ALA A 39 -5.93 4.37 -0.53
CA ALA A 39 -7.07 3.50 -0.38
C ALA A 39 -8.30 4.21 -0.97
N ASP A 40 -9.18 3.45 -1.63
CA ASP A 40 -10.51 3.95 -1.97
C ASP A 40 -11.21 4.26 -0.64
N ALA A 41 -11.47 5.55 -0.44
CA ALA A 41 -11.97 6.07 0.80
C ALA A 41 -13.48 5.85 0.86
N GLN A 42 -13.91 4.66 1.29
CA GLN A 42 -15.15 4.60 2.05
C GLN A 42 -14.87 5.17 3.44
N GLU A 43 -14.86 6.50 3.53
CA GLU A 43 -14.60 7.29 4.74
C GLU A 43 -15.46 6.86 5.95
N SER A 44 -16.56 6.12 5.70
CA SER A 44 -17.52 5.68 6.70
C SER A 44 -17.15 4.43 7.50
N ASN A 45 -16.08 3.69 7.19
CA ASN A 45 -15.73 2.48 7.95
C ASN A 45 -14.63 2.73 9.00
N THR A 46 -15.05 3.08 10.22
CA THR A 46 -14.19 3.33 11.38
C THR A 46 -13.20 2.19 11.66
N ALA A 47 -13.61 0.92 11.49
CA ALA A 47 -12.74 -0.22 11.76
C ALA A 47 -11.57 -0.32 10.77
N ILE A 48 -11.80 0.05 9.51
CA ILE A 48 -10.76 0.11 8.47
C ILE A 48 -9.79 1.27 8.79
N GLN A 49 -10.30 2.44 9.18
CA GLN A 49 -9.46 3.58 9.55
C GLN A 49 -8.57 3.28 10.75
N GLN A 50 -9.15 2.71 11.82
CA GLN A 50 -8.41 2.28 13.01
C GLN A 50 -7.33 1.23 12.67
N PHE A 51 -7.62 0.34 11.71
CA PHE A 51 -6.61 -0.59 11.24
C PHE A 51 -5.47 0.12 10.52
N TYR A 52 -5.76 1.06 9.62
CA TYR A 52 -4.72 1.82 8.93
C TYR A 52 -3.89 2.68 9.89
N GLU A 53 -4.48 3.24 10.95
CA GLU A 53 -3.71 3.92 12.01
C GLU A 53 -2.69 2.99 12.68
N ARG A 54 -3.10 1.76 13.03
CA ARG A 54 -2.19 0.74 13.57
C ARG A 54 -1.13 0.31 12.54
N PHE A 55 -1.52 0.21 11.28
CA PHE A 55 -0.60 -0.14 10.20
C PHE A 55 0.42 0.98 9.95
N ASP A 56 0.02 2.24 10.02
CA ASP A 56 0.90 3.42 9.96
C ASP A 56 1.91 3.40 11.11
N ALA A 57 1.44 3.12 12.33
CA ALA A 57 2.30 2.95 13.50
C ALA A 57 3.31 1.82 13.30
N LYS A 58 2.89 0.67 12.76
CA LYS A 58 3.79 -0.47 12.49
C LYS A 58 4.85 -0.16 11.43
N ARG A 59 4.47 0.56 10.36
CA ARG A 59 5.41 1.01 9.32
C ARG A 59 6.43 2.01 9.89
N LYS A 60 5.97 2.91 10.76
CA LYS A 60 6.83 3.85 11.49
C LYS A 60 7.81 3.14 12.42
N GLU A 61 7.33 2.17 13.21
CA GLU A 61 8.15 1.34 14.10
C GLU A 61 9.25 0.59 13.32
N LYS A 62 8.93 0.06 12.14
CA LYS A 62 9.90 -0.57 11.23
C LYS A 62 10.88 0.41 10.56
N GLY A 63 10.69 1.72 10.70
CA GLY A 63 11.53 2.74 10.07
C GLY A 63 11.37 2.82 8.55
N LEU A 64 10.19 2.49 8.01
CA LEU A 64 9.93 2.53 6.57
C LEU A 64 9.78 3.97 6.06
N LYS A 65 10.29 4.23 4.86
CA LYS A 65 10.07 5.49 4.13
C LYS A 65 8.78 5.38 3.33
N VAL A 66 7.70 5.99 3.82
CA VAL A 66 6.36 5.81 3.25
C VAL A 66 6.03 6.96 2.28
N LYS A 67 5.77 6.63 1.02
CA LYS A 67 5.34 7.58 -0.03
C LYS A 67 3.97 7.19 -0.60
N GLY A 68 3.06 8.15 -0.71
CA GLY A 68 1.69 7.93 -1.18
C GLY A 68 1.23 8.90 -2.25
N LEU A 69 0.58 8.38 -3.29
CA LEU A 69 -0.17 9.17 -4.26
C LEU A 69 -1.66 9.04 -3.97
N ALA A 70 -2.37 10.16 -3.93
CA ALA A 70 -3.81 10.20 -3.70
C ALA A 70 -4.49 11.22 -4.63
N PRO A 71 -5.78 11.05 -4.98
CA PRO A 71 -6.57 12.12 -5.57
C PRO A 71 -6.62 13.36 -4.65
N LYS A 72 -6.69 14.57 -5.21
CA LYS A 72 -6.83 15.80 -4.40
C LYS A 72 -8.04 15.80 -3.47
N THR A 73 -9.11 15.10 -3.84
CA THR A 73 -10.31 14.93 -3.01
C THR A 73 -10.01 14.26 -1.67
N LEU A 74 -8.97 13.44 -1.58
CA LEU A 74 -8.57 12.74 -0.35
C LEU A 74 -7.53 13.50 0.49
N ARG A 75 -7.21 14.76 0.15
CA ARG A 75 -6.18 15.53 0.86
C ARG A 75 -6.42 15.61 2.37
N GLY A 76 -7.65 15.92 2.78
CA GLY A 76 -8.01 16.05 4.20
C GLY A 76 -7.80 14.77 5.03
N LEU A 77 -7.90 13.59 4.39
CA LEU A 77 -7.69 12.29 5.05
C LEU A 77 -6.21 12.02 5.35
N TYR A 78 -5.32 12.48 4.46
CA TYR A 78 -3.90 12.15 4.50
C TYR A 78 -3.01 13.27 5.07
N GLU A 79 -3.41 14.54 4.97
CA GLU A 79 -2.59 15.69 5.41
C GLU A 79 -2.23 15.65 6.90
N LYS A 80 -3.08 15.04 7.73
CA LYS A 80 -2.88 14.91 9.18
C LYS A 80 -1.90 13.79 9.55
N ARG A 81 -1.52 12.94 8.59
CA ARG A 81 -0.65 11.77 8.80
C ARG A 81 0.81 12.13 8.55
N ALA A 82 1.43 12.81 9.53
CA ALA A 82 2.79 13.36 9.42
C ALA A 82 3.91 12.34 9.08
N SER A 83 3.68 11.03 9.28
CA SER A 83 4.63 9.97 8.91
C SER A 83 4.63 9.63 7.42
N LEU A 84 3.70 10.18 6.63
CA LEU A 84 3.53 9.88 5.22
C LEU A 84 4.04 11.04 4.36
N GLN A 85 4.83 10.73 3.35
CA GLN A 85 5.13 11.67 2.28
C GLN A 85 4.05 11.54 1.22
N MET A 86 3.19 12.56 1.09
CA MET A 86 2.04 12.51 0.19
C MET A 86 2.19 13.48 -0.97
N ARG A 87 1.75 13.06 -2.15
CA ARG A 87 1.46 13.94 -3.29
C ARG A 87 0.03 13.72 -3.77
N PHE A 88 -0.57 14.79 -4.28
CA PHE A 88 -1.99 14.82 -4.62
C PHE A 88 -2.21 15.18 -6.09
N VAL A 89 -2.95 14.33 -6.80
CA VAL A 89 -3.09 14.40 -8.26
C VAL A 89 -4.55 14.57 -8.70
N ASP A 90 -4.74 15.02 -9.95
CA ASP A 90 -6.05 15.20 -10.59
C ASP A 90 -6.34 14.16 -11.69
N PHE A 91 -5.54 13.10 -11.75
CA PHE A 91 -5.74 11.99 -12.69
C PHE A 91 -6.04 10.67 -11.96
N PRO A 92 -6.72 9.71 -12.61
CA PRO A 92 -7.03 8.42 -12.00
C PRO A 92 -5.79 7.66 -11.54
N LEU A 93 -5.88 7.01 -10.39
CA LEU A 93 -4.84 6.15 -9.81
C LEU A 93 -5.34 4.71 -9.67
N PRO A 94 -4.46 3.70 -9.72
CA PRO A 94 -4.80 2.33 -9.33
C PRO A 94 -4.85 2.24 -7.79
N GLU A 95 -5.92 2.80 -7.21
CA GLU A 95 -6.17 2.84 -5.76
C GLU A 95 -6.06 1.46 -5.09
N ASN A 96 -5.95 1.46 -3.76
CA ASN A 96 -5.85 0.27 -2.93
C ASN A 96 -4.65 -0.63 -3.25
N THR A 97 -3.54 -0.03 -3.70
CA THR A 97 -2.32 -0.76 -4.08
C THR A 97 -1.14 -0.32 -3.23
N GLY A 98 -0.40 -1.28 -2.67
CA GLY A 98 0.80 -1.05 -1.87
C GLY A 98 1.99 -1.90 -2.33
N LEU A 99 3.19 -1.33 -2.28
CA LEU A 99 4.44 -1.94 -2.74
C LEU A 99 5.49 -1.86 -1.63
N CYS A 100 6.20 -2.96 -1.37
CA CYS A 100 7.29 -3.01 -0.42
C CYS A 100 8.27 -4.14 -0.77
N GLY A 101 9.56 -3.83 -0.93
CA GLY A 101 10.55 -4.81 -1.40
C GLY A 101 10.14 -5.42 -2.74
N ASP A 102 10.07 -6.76 -2.80
CA ASP A 102 9.64 -7.52 -4.00
C ASP A 102 8.17 -7.97 -3.91
N LYS A 103 7.36 -7.27 -3.10
CA LYS A 103 5.95 -7.58 -2.88
C LYS A 103 5.03 -6.43 -3.27
N MET A 104 3.85 -6.79 -3.78
CA MET A 104 2.74 -5.89 -4.07
C MET A 104 1.46 -6.45 -3.48
N ALA A 105 0.67 -5.62 -2.81
CA ALA A 105 -0.70 -5.94 -2.44
C ALA A 105 -1.68 -5.10 -3.27
N ILE A 106 -2.68 -5.73 -3.85
CA ILE A 106 -3.85 -5.08 -4.45
C ILE A 106 -5.04 -5.43 -3.58
N ILE A 107 -5.76 -4.42 -3.10
CA ILE A 107 -6.85 -4.58 -2.14
C ILE A 107 -8.17 -4.15 -2.78
N THR A 108 -9.25 -4.81 -2.38
CA THR A 108 -10.60 -4.38 -2.71
C THR A 108 -11.41 -4.41 -1.42
N TRP A 109 -11.76 -3.23 -0.91
CA TRP A 109 -12.68 -3.09 0.21
C TRP A 109 -14.13 -3.22 -0.25
N GLY A 110 -15.05 -3.54 0.68
CA GLY A 110 -16.47 -3.70 0.38
C GLY A 110 -17.11 -4.77 1.26
N LYS A 111 -18.28 -5.29 0.85
CA LYS A 111 -19.01 -6.35 1.60
C LYS A 111 -18.21 -7.64 1.74
N LYS A 112 -17.37 -7.96 0.76
CA LYS A 112 -16.48 -9.12 0.74
C LYS A 112 -15.05 -8.66 0.47
N PRO A 113 -14.34 -8.11 1.48
CA PRO A 113 -13.00 -7.58 1.28
C PRO A 113 -12.05 -8.66 0.79
N ARG A 114 -11.15 -8.28 -0.12
CA ARG A 114 -10.14 -9.17 -0.69
C ARG A 114 -8.81 -8.46 -0.83
N ALA A 115 -7.73 -9.21 -0.73
CA ALA A 115 -6.40 -8.75 -1.11
C ALA A 115 -5.69 -9.82 -1.92
N ILE A 116 -4.94 -9.40 -2.94
CA ILE A 116 -4.01 -10.25 -3.67
C ILE A 116 -2.61 -9.79 -3.27
N LEU A 117 -1.83 -10.69 -2.66
CA LEU A 117 -0.42 -10.44 -2.39
C LEU A 117 0.41 -11.14 -3.46
N ILE A 118 1.12 -10.34 -4.25
CA ILE A 118 2.03 -10.80 -5.29
C ILE A 118 3.44 -10.69 -4.76
N ARG A 119 4.22 -11.77 -4.88
CA ARG A 119 5.67 -11.78 -4.65
C ARG A 119 6.34 -12.05 -5.99
N SER A 120 6.94 -11.01 -6.54
CA SER A 120 7.53 -11.04 -7.86
C SER A 120 8.38 -9.80 -8.05
N LYS A 121 9.71 -9.97 -8.07
CA LYS A 121 10.61 -8.85 -8.30
C LYS A 121 10.37 -8.23 -9.68
N ALA A 122 10.15 -9.08 -10.69
CA ALA A 122 9.91 -8.62 -12.07
C ALA A 122 8.64 -7.77 -12.20
N ILE A 123 7.54 -8.16 -11.56
CA ILE A 123 6.29 -7.39 -11.56
C ILE A 123 6.44 -6.12 -10.72
N VAL A 124 6.97 -6.25 -9.49
CA VAL A 124 7.04 -5.14 -8.54
C VAL A 124 7.98 -4.04 -9.02
N GLU A 125 9.10 -4.37 -9.66
CA GLU A 125 9.99 -3.36 -10.25
C GLU A 125 9.33 -2.57 -11.39
N LYS A 126 8.48 -3.20 -12.20
CA LYS A 126 7.68 -2.47 -13.21
C LYS A 126 6.72 -1.49 -12.54
N GLN A 127 6.05 -1.92 -11.46
CA GLN A 127 5.08 -1.09 -10.73
C GLN A 127 5.77 0.05 -9.96
N LYS A 128 6.94 -0.18 -9.37
CA LYS A 128 7.76 0.89 -8.76
C LYS A 128 8.16 1.94 -9.78
N ARG A 129 8.62 1.55 -10.98
CA ARG A 129 8.93 2.51 -12.05
C ARG A 129 7.71 3.31 -12.48
N PHE A 130 6.55 2.67 -12.57
CA PHE A 130 5.28 3.36 -12.85
C PHE A 130 4.95 4.37 -11.75
N PHE A 131 5.03 3.97 -10.48
CA PHE A 131 4.85 4.87 -9.33
C PHE A 131 5.79 6.07 -9.39
N GLU A 132 7.09 5.88 -9.61
CA GLU A 132 8.06 6.98 -9.63
C GLU A 132 7.83 7.95 -10.79
N GLN A 133 7.37 7.48 -11.96
CA GLN A 133 6.96 8.36 -13.06
C GLN A 133 5.77 9.24 -12.69
N LEU A 134 4.76 8.67 -12.01
CA LEU A 134 3.62 9.43 -11.53
C LEU A 134 4.03 10.38 -10.41
N TRP A 135 4.88 9.92 -9.49
CA TRP A 135 5.41 10.70 -8.39
C TRP A 135 6.15 11.95 -8.88
N ALA A 136 7.00 11.82 -9.91
CA ALA A 136 7.75 12.95 -10.47
C ALA A 136 6.86 14.02 -11.13
N ARG A 137 5.66 13.64 -11.59
CA ARG A 137 4.68 14.52 -12.24
C ARG A 137 3.63 15.09 -11.29
N ALA A 138 3.54 14.53 -10.08
CA ALA A 138 2.59 14.89 -9.04
C ALA A 138 3.06 16.07 -8.20
#